data_AF-A0AAV4E297-F1
#
_entry.id   AF-A0AAV4E297-F1
#
_cell.length_a   1.000
_cell.length_b   1.000
_cell.length_c   1.000
_cell.angle_alpha   90.00
_cell.angle_beta   90.00
_cell.angle_gamma   90.00
#
_symmetry.space_group_name_H-M   'P 1'
#
loop_
_entity.id
_entity.type
_entity.pdbx_description
1 polymer ?
#
loop_
_entity_poly.entity_id
_entity_poly.type
_entity_poly.pdbx_seq_one_letter_code
_entity_poly.pdbx_strand_id
1 'polypeptide(L)'
;MRRSDRRRRRDLYRCVNNKWTRVENIQGYCKTTVTVKEAQQNLHHTVELNELTNSLIQASFCYLTMASLYERADVALPGFNKLMTKLWEEDMKHARELMKYVNKRGGYINIEWIVS
;
A
#
# COMPACT_ATOMS: atom_id res chain seq x y z
N MET A 1 10.95 29.27 -5.87
CA MET A 1 12.23 28.98 -5.18
C MET A 1 12.22 27.55 -4.64
N ARG A 2 13.00 26.63 -5.21
CA ARG A 2 13.54 25.48 -4.47
C ARG A 2 15.04 25.51 -4.69
N ARG A 3 15.78 25.96 -3.69
CA ARG A 3 17.24 25.89 -3.68
C ARG A 3 17.60 24.41 -3.69
N SER A 4 17.90 23.86 -4.87
CA SER A 4 18.50 22.54 -4.97
C SER A 4 19.83 22.58 -4.23
N ASP A 5 19.88 21.74 -3.22
CA ASP A 5 20.82 21.75 -2.12
C ASP A 5 22.26 21.51 -2.61
N ARG A 6 23.01 22.61 -2.83
CA ARG A 6 24.43 22.59 -3.24
C ARG A 6 25.34 21.87 -2.24
N ARG A 7 24.86 21.52 -1.03
CA ARG A 7 25.67 20.82 -0.03
C ARG A 7 25.87 19.34 -0.37
N ARG A 8 24.87 18.66 -0.91
CA ARG A 8 24.92 17.19 -1.16
C ARG A 8 25.97 16.73 -2.18
N ARG A 9 26.48 17.61 -3.05
CA ARG A 9 27.52 17.24 -4.03
C ARG A 9 28.92 17.12 -3.43
N ARG A 10 29.21 17.77 -2.31
CA ARG A 10 30.56 17.77 -1.71
C ARG A 10 30.88 16.48 -0.94
N ASP A 11 29.87 15.77 -0.47
CA ASP A 11 30.07 14.60 0.38
C ASP A 11 30.37 13.32 -0.44
N LEU A 12 30.17 13.37 -1.77
CA LEU A 12 30.29 12.25 -2.71
C LEU A 12 31.64 12.18 -3.45
N TYR A 13 32.39 13.29 -3.51
CA TYR A 13 33.60 13.40 -4.33
C TYR A 13 34.73 14.07 -3.54
N ARG A 14 35.90 13.43 -3.47
CA ARG A 14 37.13 13.97 -2.87
C ARG A 14 38.11 14.25 -4.01
N CYS A 15 38.66 15.44 -4.01
CA CYS A 15 39.73 15.79 -4.93
C CYS A 15 41.04 15.21 -4.39
N VAL A 16 41.68 14.34 -5.18
CA VAL A 16 43.02 13.81 -4.90
C VAL A 16 43.86 14.07 -6.15
N ASN A 17 45.01 14.73 -6.01
CA ASN A 17 45.93 15.06 -7.11
C ASN A 17 45.23 15.76 -8.30
N ASN A 18 44.43 16.80 -8.02
CA ASN A 18 43.65 17.57 -9.01
C ASN A 18 42.67 16.77 -9.86
N LYS A 19 42.35 15.53 -9.48
CA LYS A 19 41.30 14.72 -10.10
C LYS A 19 40.18 14.47 -9.09
N TRP A 20 38.95 14.72 -9.54
CA TRP A 20 37.77 14.44 -8.74
C TRP A 20 37.46 12.95 -8.78
N THR A 21 37.77 12.26 -7.69
CA THR A 21 37.44 10.84 -7.50
C THR A 21 36.22 10.70 -6.62
N ARG A 22 35.29 9.83 -7.01
CA ARG A 22 34.11 9.50 -6.18
C ARG A 22 34.58 8.76 -4.93
N VAL A 23 34.09 9.17 -3.75
CA VAL A 23 34.48 8.55 -2.48
C VAL A 23 33.44 7.53 -2.07
N GLU A 24 33.89 6.31 -1.85
CA GLU A 24 33.12 5.30 -1.14
C GLU A 24 33.10 5.65 0.36
N ASN A 25 32.19 6.54 0.76
CA ASN A 25 31.84 6.81 2.16
C ASN A 25 30.46 6.23 2.49
N ILE A 26 30.15 6.00 3.77
CA ILE A 26 28.84 5.50 4.25
C ILE A 26 27.67 6.38 3.75
N GLN A 27 27.92 7.67 3.46
CA GLN A 27 26.97 8.61 2.87
C GLN A 27 26.98 8.63 1.33
N GLY A 28 28.04 8.12 0.69
CA GLY A 28 28.26 8.21 -0.75
C GLY A 28 27.75 7.01 -1.56
N TYR A 29 27.50 5.90 -0.88
CA TYR A 29 26.89 4.70 -1.43
C TYR A 29 26.28 3.91 -0.26
N CYS A 30 24.96 3.73 -0.27
CA CYS A 30 24.34 2.74 0.61
C CYS A 30 24.58 1.36 -0.02
N LYS A 31 25.63 0.63 0.38
CA LYS A 31 25.61 -0.84 0.25
C LYS A 31 24.67 -1.35 1.35
N THR A 32 23.38 -1.44 1.06
CA THR A 32 22.42 -2.06 1.98
C THR A 32 22.44 -3.57 1.74
N THR A 33 22.35 -4.41 2.78
CA THR A 33 21.88 -5.80 2.60
C THR A 33 20.36 -5.85 2.57
N VAL A 34 19.67 -4.98 3.33
CA VAL A 34 18.37 -4.36 3.00
C VAL A 34 18.28 -3.07 3.81
N THR A 35 17.99 -1.93 3.20
CA THR A 35 17.28 -0.83 3.87
C THR A 35 16.54 -0.02 2.82
N VAL A 36 15.24 0.21 3.08
CA VAL A 36 14.44 1.43 2.81
C VAL A 36 12.95 1.07 2.92
N LYS A 37 12.18 1.84 3.72
CA LYS A 37 10.91 2.47 3.29
C LYS A 37 10.81 3.85 3.94
N GLU A 38 10.91 4.99 3.25
CA GLU A 38 10.17 5.50 2.05
C GLU A 38 8.65 5.63 2.27
N ALA A 39 8.23 6.90 2.39
CA ALA A 39 6.95 7.50 2.84
C ALA A 39 6.46 6.97 4.22
N GLN A 40 5.96 7.71 5.22
CA GLN A 40 5.31 9.03 5.40
C GLN A 40 5.97 9.94 6.47
N GLN A 41 5.53 11.20 6.55
CA GLN A 41 5.43 11.95 7.82
C GLN A 41 3.98 12.48 8.01
N ASN A 42 3.45 12.37 9.23
CA ASN A 42 2.05 12.56 9.68
C ASN A 42 1.05 11.45 9.25
N LEU A 43 1.37 10.19 9.55
CA LEU A 43 0.44 9.05 9.47
C LEU A 43 0.03 8.60 10.87
N HIS A 44 -1.04 9.18 11.44
CA HIS A 44 -1.44 8.86 12.82
C HIS A 44 -2.46 7.72 12.93
N HIS A 45 -3.32 7.57 11.93
CA HIS A 45 -4.48 6.66 11.98
C HIS A 45 -4.24 5.35 11.21
N THR A 46 -3.07 4.72 11.35
CA THR A 46 -2.79 3.45 10.66
C THR A 46 -3.69 2.30 11.11
N VAL A 47 -4.02 2.27 12.41
CA VAL A 47 -4.86 1.23 13.02
C VAL A 47 -6.28 1.30 12.44
N GLU A 48 -6.90 2.48 12.49
CA GLU A 48 -8.24 2.72 11.94
C GLU A 48 -8.32 2.40 10.43
N LEU A 49 -7.27 2.73 9.66
CA LEU A 49 -7.20 2.39 8.24
C LEU A 49 -7.13 0.87 7.99
N ASN A 50 -6.45 0.13 8.85
CA ASN A 50 -6.38 -1.32 8.77
C ASN A 50 -7.71 -1.96 9.18
N GLU A 51 -8.34 -1.47 10.26
CA GLU A 51 -9.68 -1.92 10.69
C GLU A 51 -10.74 -1.67 9.61
N LEU A 52 -10.73 -0.49 8.99
CA LEU A 52 -11.61 -0.16 7.87
C LEU A 52 -11.36 -1.09 6.67
N THR A 53 -10.10 -1.35 6.36
CA THR A 53 -9.74 -2.28 5.27
C THR A 53 -10.27 -3.68 5.56
N ASN A 54 -10.13 -4.17 6.80
CA ASN A 54 -10.64 -5.49 7.21
C ASN A 54 -12.17 -5.56 7.14
N SER A 55 -12.86 -4.50 7.60
CA SER A 55 -14.32 -4.41 7.54
C SER A 55 -14.83 -4.46 6.09
N LEU A 56 -14.21 -3.71 5.17
CA LEU A 56 -14.56 -3.73 3.75
C LEU A 56 -14.32 -5.11 3.11
N ILE A 57 -13.22 -5.78 3.46
CA ILE A 57 -12.95 -7.14 2.95
C ILE A 57 -14.00 -8.11 3.48
N GLN A 58 -14.33 -8.07 4.77
CA GLN A 58 -15.37 -8.93 5.36
C GLN A 58 -16.73 -8.71 4.73
N ALA A 59 -17.17 -7.46 4.57
CA ALA A 59 -18.41 -7.12 3.89
C ALA A 59 -18.44 -7.65 2.45
N SER A 60 -17.35 -7.45 1.72
CA SER A 60 -17.22 -7.96 0.35
C SER A 60 -17.33 -9.49 0.31
N PHE A 61 -16.70 -10.21 1.25
CA PHE A 61 -16.79 -11.67 1.30
C PHE A 61 -18.24 -12.14 1.55
N CYS A 62 -18.96 -11.47 2.45
CA CYS A 62 -20.39 -11.69 2.65
C CYS A 62 -21.18 -11.49 1.33
N TYR A 63 -20.96 -10.39 0.61
CA TYR A 63 -21.63 -10.16 -0.68
C TYR A 63 -21.30 -11.20 -1.73
N LEU A 64 -20.05 -11.68 -1.78
CA LEU A 64 -19.65 -12.76 -2.68
C LEU A 64 -20.39 -14.06 -2.36
N THR A 65 -20.50 -14.42 -1.08
CA THR A 65 -21.27 -15.61 -0.67
C THR A 65 -22.75 -15.48 -1.02
N MET A 66 -23.35 -14.30 -0.82
CA MET A 66 -24.73 -14.04 -1.22
C MET A 66 -24.92 -14.12 -2.74
N ALA A 67 -24.00 -13.56 -3.53
CA ALA A 67 -24.03 -13.66 -4.99
C ALA A 67 -24.03 -15.12 -5.44
N SER A 68 -23.13 -15.94 -4.86
CA SER A 68 -23.05 -17.37 -5.17
C SER A 68 -24.32 -18.15 -4.79
N LEU A 69 -24.99 -17.78 -3.69
CA LEU A 69 -26.25 -18.38 -3.27
C LEU A 69 -27.37 -18.10 -4.30
N TYR A 70 -27.48 -16.84 -4.76
CA TYR A 70 -28.50 -16.44 -5.71
C TYR A 70 -28.27 -16.95 -7.14
N GLU A 71 -27.04 -17.35 -7.47
CA GLU A 71 -26.69 -17.97 -8.76
C GLU A 71 -27.10 -19.44 -8.88
N ARG A 72 -27.28 -20.14 -7.76
CA ARG A 72 -27.58 -21.58 -7.80
C ARG A 72 -28.84 -21.86 -8.59
N ALA A 73 -28.85 -22.98 -9.31
CA ALA A 73 -29.96 -23.38 -10.16
C ALA A 73 -31.30 -23.56 -9.42
N ASP A 74 -31.27 -23.86 -8.11
CA ASP A 74 -32.45 -24.00 -7.26
C ASP A 74 -33.00 -22.66 -6.72
N VAL A 75 -32.20 -21.60 -6.69
CA VAL A 75 -32.64 -20.25 -6.27
C VAL A 75 -32.93 -19.37 -7.49
N ALA A 76 -32.04 -19.39 -8.49
CA ALA A 76 -32.18 -18.75 -9.80
C ALA A 76 -32.65 -17.28 -9.75
N LEU A 77 -32.02 -16.44 -8.91
CA LEU A 77 -32.32 -15.01 -8.77
C LEU A 77 -31.21 -14.14 -9.39
N PRO A 78 -31.15 -14.01 -10.74
CA PRO A 78 -30.05 -13.35 -11.44
C PRO A 78 -29.95 -11.85 -11.15
N GLY A 79 -31.08 -11.18 -10.85
CA GLY A 79 -31.09 -9.77 -10.46
C GLY A 79 -30.36 -9.52 -9.14
N PHE A 80 -30.61 -10.37 -8.14
CA PHE A 80 -29.93 -10.30 -6.85
C PHE A 80 -28.47 -10.70 -6.95
N ASN A 81 -28.13 -11.73 -7.75
CA ASN A 81 -26.74 -12.06 -8.03
C ASN A 81 -25.99 -10.84 -8.61
N LYS A 82 -26.54 -10.21 -9.65
CA LYS A 82 -25.93 -9.03 -10.28
C LYS A 82 -25.77 -7.86 -9.30
N LEU A 83 -26.72 -7.67 -8.39
CA LEU A 83 -26.64 -6.63 -7.37
C LEU A 83 -25.52 -6.92 -6.36
N MET A 84 -25.49 -8.13 -5.80
CA MET A 84 -24.48 -8.52 -4.79
C MET A 84 -23.07 -8.55 -5.38
N THR A 85 -22.92 -9.01 -6.61
CA THR A 85 -21.63 -8.99 -7.33
C THR A 85 -21.10 -7.56 -7.48
N LYS A 86 -21.96 -6.59 -7.82
CA LYS A 86 -21.56 -5.18 -7.89
C LYS A 86 -21.14 -4.61 -6.54
N LEU A 87 -21.90 -4.90 -5.48
CA LEU A 87 -21.55 -4.45 -4.13
C LEU A 87 -20.20 -5.01 -3.67
N TRP A 88 -19.94 -6.29 -3.94
CA TRP A 88 -18.63 -6.91 -3.71
C TRP A 88 -17.50 -6.20 -4.47
N GLU A 89 -17.70 -5.90 -5.77
CA GLU A 89 -16.71 -5.19 -6.59
C GLU A 89 -16.41 -3.79 -6.05
N GLU A 90 -17.43 -3.05 -5.63
CA GLU A 90 -17.31 -1.71 -5.06
C GLU A 90 -16.53 -1.72 -3.73
N ASP A 91 -16.86 -2.61 -2.80
CA ASP A 91 -16.16 -2.71 -1.50
C ASP A 91 -14.72 -3.19 -1.66
N MET A 92 -14.47 -4.15 -2.55
CA MET A 92 -13.11 -4.58 -2.87
C MET A 92 -12.29 -3.48 -3.56
N LYS A 93 -12.93 -2.64 -4.36
CA LYS A 93 -12.28 -1.46 -4.94
C LYS A 93 -11.88 -0.48 -3.84
N HIS A 94 -12.77 -0.17 -2.90
CA HIS A 94 -12.46 0.70 -1.76
C HIS A 94 -11.33 0.13 -0.90
N ALA A 95 -11.36 -1.18 -0.57
CA ALA A 95 -10.29 -1.83 0.18
C ALA A 95 -8.93 -1.72 -0.53
N ARG A 96 -8.89 -1.96 -1.86
CA ARG A 96 -7.66 -1.82 -2.66
C ARG A 96 -7.13 -0.38 -2.70
N GLU A 97 -8.02 0.60 -2.75
CA GLU A 97 -7.64 2.02 -2.73
C GLU A 97 -7.01 2.40 -1.38
N LEU A 98 -7.57 1.93 -0.26
CA LEU A 98 -6.99 2.12 1.07
C LEU A 98 -5.64 1.43 1.22
N MET A 99 -5.50 0.19 0.75
CA MET A 99 -4.23 -0.52 0.74
C MET A 99 -3.16 0.23 -0.07
N LYS A 100 -3.53 0.74 -1.25
CA LYS A 100 -2.63 1.56 -2.07
C LYS A 100 -2.23 2.84 -1.35
N TYR A 101 -3.16 3.49 -0.65
CA TYR A 101 -2.88 4.67 0.16
C TYR A 101 -1.85 4.34 1.25
N VAL A 102 -2.11 3.34 2.10
CA VAL A 102 -1.22 2.91 3.18
C VAL A 102 0.17 2.53 2.65
N ASN A 103 0.25 1.77 1.55
CA ASN A 103 1.52 1.40 0.92
C ASN A 103 2.28 2.59 0.34
N LYS A 104 1.59 3.52 -0.35
CA LYS A 104 2.19 4.74 -0.90
C LYS A 104 2.72 5.65 0.21
N ARG A 105 2.09 5.57 1.36
CA ARG A 105 2.43 6.25 2.59
C ARG A 105 3.45 5.46 3.44
N GLY A 106 3.93 4.31 2.99
CA GLY A 106 4.86 3.41 3.69
C GLY A 106 4.41 2.94 5.08
N GLY A 107 3.09 2.97 5.33
CA GLY A 107 2.48 2.18 6.40
C GLY A 107 2.38 0.71 6.01
N TYR A 108 2.00 -0.12 6.99
CA TYR A 108 1.82 -1.56 6.81
C TYR A 108 0.34 -1.92 6.91
N ILE A 109 -0.08 -2.80 5.98
CA ILE A 109 -1.44 -3.34 5.96
C ILE A 109 -1.44 -4.61 6.80
N ASN A 110 -2.31 -4.65 7.80
CA ASN A 110 -2.54 -5.84 8.61
C ASN A 110 -3.94 -6.38 8.30
N ILE A 111 -3.97 -7.47 7.54
CA ILE A 111 -5.23 -8.16 7.23
C ILE A 111 -5.44 -9.24 8.28
N GLU A 112 -6.48 -9.10 9.08
CA GLU A 112 -6.90 -10.15 10.00
C GLU A 112 -7.64 -11.24 9.23
N TRP A 113 -7.43 -12.49 9.62
CA TRP A 113 -8.11 -13.61 8.99
C TRP A 113 -9.61 -13.55 9.32
N ILE A 114 -10.42 -14.07 8.40
CA ILE A 114 -11.90 -13.90 8.43
C ILE A 114 -12.60 -15.01 9.24
N VAL A 115 -11.89 -16.00 9.79
CA VAL A 115 -12.50 -17.19 10.45
C VAL A 115 -11.89 -17.51 11.82
N SER A 116 -12.61 -17.17 12.90
CA SER A 116 -12.33 -17.57 14.30
C SER A 116 -13.35 -18.59 14.74
#